data_AF-A0A5J5CSM6-F1
#
_entry.id   AF-A0A5J5CSM6-F1
#
_cell.length_a   1.000
_cell.length_b   1.000
_cell.length_c   1.000
_cell.angle_alpha   90.00
_cell.angle_beta   90.00
_cell.angle_gamma   90.00
#
_symmetry.space_group_name_H-M   'P 1'
#
loop_
_entity.id
_entity.type
_entity.pdbx_description
1 polymer ?
#
loop_
_entity_poly.entity_id
_entity_poly.type
_entity_poly.pdbx_seq_one_letter_code
_entity_poly.pdbx_strand_id
1 'polypeptide(L)'
;MLLNRPVVLTLPHCAQLDTPTPDWTLTLKTQTHQGAWELEEECCHVLMEQLGTYGLVGQSCPPQPACKRLQLALFAPRAPCLSLDYSLRIYCIHDTPHAFKVLLEVLDLERSLGGVLLEDPKPMLFKDSYHNLRLSIHDIPHTHWRSKLLAKYQEIPFYHIWSGSQRPLHCTFSLERGSLAVSQLTCKICVRQVEGEGQIFQLHTDIQEKICASLDAPSARGCDWRLLARSLGFDRYLNYFATKPSPTGVLLDLWEACHQADADLVSLATALEEMGKSEVLVVMTTDGDC
;
A
#
# COMPACT_ATOMS: atom_id res chain seq x y z
N MET A 1 -36.28 -22.67 10.70
CA MET A 1 -37.44 -21.75 10.80
C MET A 1 -37.95 -21.53 9.39
N LEU A 2 -39.22 -21.83 9.09
CA LEU A 2 -39.82 -21.49 7.79
C LEU A 2 -40.26 -20.03 7.83
N LEU A 3 -39.91 -19.24 6.81
CA LEU A 3 -40.32 -17.84 6.71
C LEU A 3 -41.73 -17.76 6.09
N ASN A 4 -42.57 -16.85 6.59
CA ASN A 4 -43.93 -16.65 6.06
C ASN A 4 -43.94 -15.93 4.69
N ARG A 5 -42.80 -15.39 4.26
CA ARG A 5 -42.57 -14.77 2.96
C ARG A 5 -41.11 -14.99 2.55
N PRO A 6 -40.80 -15.19 1.26
CA PRO A 6 -39.42 -15.27 0.80
C PRO A 6 -38.66 -13.98 1.11
N VAL A 7 -37.39 -14.12 1.48
CA VAL A 7 -36.45 -12.99 1.66
C VAL A 7 -35.44 -12.98 0.53
N VAL A 8 -34.95 -11.80 0.16
CA VAL A 8 -33.93 -11.65 -0.88
C VAL A 8 -32.56 -11.54 -0.24
N LEU A 9 -31.69 -12.51 -0.51
CA LEU A 9 -30.27 -12.46 -0.16
C LEU A 9 -29.48 -11.89 -1.34
N THR A 10 -28.74 -10.80 -1.09
CA THR A 10 -27.85 -10.20 -2.10
C THR A 10 -26.41 -10.55 -1.76
N LEU A 11 -25.74 -11.32 -2.63
CA LEU A 11 -24.35 -11.75 -2.46
C LEU A 11 -23.41 -10.97 -3.41
N PRO A 12 -22.42 -10.24 -2.88
CA PRO A 12 -21.41 -9.55 -3.68
C PRO A 12 -20.50 -10.56 -4.42
N HIS A 13 -20.04 -10.23 -5.63
CA HIS A 13 -19.01 -11.01 -6.34
C HIS A 13 -18.02 -10.14 -7.12
N CYS A 14 -16.84 -10.72 -7.40
CA CYS A 14 -15.78 -10.10 -8.22
C CYS A 14 -15.66 -10.73 -9.62
N ALA A 15 -16.48 -11.72 -9.95
CA ALA A 15 -16.54 -12.27 -11.31
C ALA A 15 -16.91 -11.17 -12.31
N GLN A 16 -16.19 -11.14 -13.44
CA GLN A 16 -16.58 -10.44 -14.65
C GLN A 16 -17.56 -11.34 -15.38
N LEU A 17 -18.79 -10.88 -15.58
CA LEU A 17 -19.83 -11.63 -16.27
C LEU A 17 -20.01 -11.02 -17.65
N ASP A 18 -19.37 -11.60 -18.66
CA ASP A 18 -19.53 -11.16 -20.05
C ASP A 18 -20.73 -11.88 -20.68
N THR A 19 -21.77 -11.14 -21.04
CA THR A 19 -22.87 -11.64 -21.88
C THR A 19 -22.42 -11.56 -23.35
N PRO A 20 -22.50 -12.63 -24.17
CA PRO A 20 -23.50 -13.70 -24.13
C PRO A 20 -22.99 -15.13 -23.82
N THR A 21 -21.69 -15.36 -23.60
CA THR A 21 -21.16 -16.70 -23.31
C THR A 21 -20.67 -16.78 -21.86
N PRO A 22 -21.28 -17.62 -21.00
CA PRO A 22 -20.86 -17.73 -19.62
C PRO A 22 -19.50 -18.45 -19.54
N ASP A 23 -18.45 -17.69 -19.26
CA ASP A 23 -17.13 -18.15 -18.83
C ASP A 23 -17.15 -18.62 -17.36
N TRP A 24 -18.25 -18.39 -16.65
CA TRP A 24 -18.49 -18.78 -15.27
C TRP A 24 -19.72 -19.69 -15.12
N THR A 25 -19.55 -20.79 -14.38
CA THR A 25 -20.65 -21.48 -13.70
C THR A 25 -20.71 -21.00 -12.27
N LEU A 26 -21.79 -20.31 -11.90
CA LEU A 26 -22.03 -19.82 -10.54
C LEU A 26 -22.96 -20.79 -9.82
N THR A 27 -22.55 -21.23 -8.64
CA THR A 27 -23.30 -22.16 -7.79
C THR A 27 -23.48 -21.56 -6.40
N LEU A 28 -24.70 -21.62 -5.87
CA LEU A 28 -24.95 -21.26 -4.49
C LEU A 28 -24.71 -22.49 -3.62
N LYS A 29 -23.89 -22.33 -2.58
CA LYS A 29 -23.67 -23.35 -1.57
C LYS A 29 -24.34 -22.98 -0.27
N THR A 30 -25.03 -23.93 0.34
CA THR A 30 -25.66 -23.78 1.66
C THR A 30 -24.91 -24.62 2.69
N GLN A 31 -24.68 -24.09 3.89
CA GLN A 31 -24.07 -24.86 4.98
C GLN A 31 -25.15 -25.47 5.86
N THR A 32 -25.20 -26.79 5.94
CA THR A 32 -26.10 -27.52 6.84
C THR A 32 -25.54 -27.56 8.27
N HIS A 33 -26.38 -27.87 9.26
CA HIS A 33 -26.00 -27.96 10.69
C HIS A 33 -24.84 -28.92 10.99
N GLN A 34 -24.52 -29.86 10.09
CA GLN A 34 -23.37 -30.78 10.21
C GLN A 34 -22.08 -30.24 9.55
N GLY A 35 -22.10 -28.99 9.06
CA GLY A 35 -20.96 -28.35 8.39
C GLY A 35 -20.77 -28.76 6.93
N ALA A 36 -21.65 -29.57 6.36
CA ALA A 36 -21.61 -30.01 4.97
C ALA A 36 -22.22 -28.94 4.04
N TRP A 37 -21.64 -28.80 2.83
CA TRP A 37 -22.07 -27.84 1.81
C TRP A 37 -22.88 -28.53 0.70
N GLU A 38 -24.10 -28.08 0.45
CA GLU A 38 -24.96 -28.55 -0.67
C GLU A 38 -24.96 -27.53 -1.81
N LEU A 39 -25.08 -27.97 -3.09
CA LEU A 39 -25.08 -27.09 -4.28
C LEU A 39 -26.49 -26.87 -4.84
N GLU A 40 -26.80 -25.63 -5.20
CA GLU A 40 -27.99 -25.25 -5.98
C GLU A 40 -27.59 -24.52 -7.29
N GLU A 41 -28.34 -24.77 -8.37
CA GLU A 41 -28.15 -24.15 -9.69
C GLU A 41 -28.99 -22.87 -9.86
N GLU A 42 -28.29 -21.79 -10.20
CA GLU A 42 -28.73 -20.49 -10.75
C GLU A 42 -29.31 -19.36 -9.86
N CYS A 43 -28.71 -18.17 -10.10
CA CYS A 43 -29.15 -16.77 -9.88
C CYS A 43 -28.62 -15.98 -8.67
N CYS A 44 -28.08 -14.79 -8.98
CA CYS A 44 -27.71 -13.72 -8.05
C CYS A 44 -28.95 -12.84 -7.74
N HIS A 45 -29.10 -12.41 -6.49
CA HIS A 45 -30.37 -12.18 -5.78
C HIS A 45 -31.15 -13.48 -5.53
N VAL A 46 -30.77 -14.16 -4.46
CA VAL A 46 -31.35 -15.45 -4.08
C VAL A 46 -32.64 -15.19 -3.30
N LEU A 47 -33.79 -15.62 -3.82
CA LEU A 47 -35.02 -15.70 -3.04
C LEU A 47 -34.94 -16.94 -2.13
N MET A 48 -35.08 -16.76 -0.82
CA MET A 48 -34.94 -17.84 0.14
C MET A 48 -36.14 -17.94 1.07
N GLU A 49 -36.58 -19.16 1.32
CA GLU A 49 -37.69 -19.48 2.24
C GLU A 49 -37.20 -19.90 3.63
N GLN A 50 -35.89 -20.14 3.76
CA GLN A 50 -35.23 -20.55 4.99
C GLN A 50 -33.98 -19.68 5.25
N LEU A 51 -33.68 -19.45 6.53
CA LEU A 51 -32.45 -18.78 6.95
C LEU A 51 -31.34 -19.81 7.19
N GLY A 52 -30.10 -19.46 6.85
CA GLY A 52 -28.93 -20.33 6.92
C GLY A 52 -27.65 -19.59 6.52
N THR A 53 -26.54 -20.31 6.43
CA THR A 53 -25.26 -19.79 5.92
C THR A 53 -25.13 -20.16 4.45
N TYR A 54 -24.86 -19.16 3.62
CA TYR A 54 -24.78 -19.31 2.16
C TYR A 54 -23.46 -18.77 1.63
N GLY A 55 -22.92 -19.39 0.59
CA GLY A 55 -21.71 -18.94 -0.12
C GLY A 55 -21.86 -19.11 -1.61
N LEU A 56 -21.59 -18.06 -2.38
CA LEU A 56 -21.57 -18.13 -3.85
C LEU A 56 -20.19 -18.61 -4.32
N VAL A 57 -20.15 -19.69 -5.11
CA VAL A 57 -18.92 -20.26 -5.67
C VAL A 57 -18.98 -20.18 -7.19
N GLY A 58 -17.97 -19.55 -7.78
CA GLY A 58 -17.78 -19.52 -9.22
C GLY A 58 -16.74 -20.53 -9.67
N GLN A 59 -17.06 -21.31 -10.70
CA GLN A 59 -16.13 -22.17 -11.43
C GLN A 59 -15.95 -21.60 -12.84
N SER A 60 -14.70 -21.50 -13.27
CA SER A 60 -14.37 -21.11 -14.64
C SER A 60 -14.67 -22.25 -15.61
N CYS A 61 -15.27 -21.91 -16.76
CA CYS A 61 -15.74 -22.87 -17.75
C CYS A 61 -15.00 -22.70 -19.08
N PRO A 62 -14.38 -23.78 -19.62
CA PRO A 62 -13.81 -23.76 -20.96
C PRO A 62 -14.88 -23.41 -22.02
N PRO A 63 -14.51 -22.80 -23.17
CA PRO A 63 -13.15 -22.63 -23.69
C PRO A 63 -12.47 -21.29 -23.36
N GLN A 64 -13.19 -20.31 -22.80
CA GLN A 64 -12.63 -18.99 -22.47
C GLN A 64 -12.30 -18.90 -20.98
N PRO A 65 -11.09 -18.42 -20.60
CA PRO A 65 -10.72 -18.32 -19.21
C PRO A 65 -11.52 -17.22 -18.53
N ALA A 66 -12.16 -17.57 -17.41
CA ALA A 66 -12.99 -16.64 -16.68
C ALA A 66 -12.17 -15.49 -16.08
N CYS A 67 -12.79 -14.31 -15.91
CA CYS A 67 -12.10 -13.13 -15.37
C CYS A 67 -12.63 -12.73 -13.99
N LYS A 68 -11.72 -12.32 -13.09
CA LYS A 68 -12.02 -11.60 -11.84
C LYS A 68 -11.53 -10.17 -11.91
N ARG A 69 -12.27 -9.27 -11.28
CA ARG A 69 -11.90 -7.86 -11.14
C ARG A 69 -11.09 -7.66 -9.85
N LEU A 70 -9.97 -6.96 -9.97
CA LEU A 70 -9.11 -6.55 -8.86
C LEU A 70 -9.02 -5.02 -8.79
N GLN A 71 -8.77 -4.51 -7.58
CA GLN A 71 -8.38 -3.14 -7.28
C GLN A 71 -6.96 -3.16 -6.69
N LEU A 72 -6.05 -2.42 -7.30
CA LEU A 72 -4.65 -2.34 -6.89
C LEU A 72 -4.42 -1.04 -6.11
N ALA A 73 -4.03 -1.14 -4.84
CA ALA A 73 -3.80 0.03 -3.99
C ALA A 73 -2.32 0.15 -3.61
N LEU A 74 -1.72 1.32 -3.87
CA LEU A 74 -0.31 1.60 -3.61
C LEU A 74 -0.14 2.49 -2.39
N PHE A 75 0.64 2.00 -1.43
CA PHE A 75 0.95 2.68 -0.17
C PHE A 75 2.44 2.92 -0.01
N ALA A 76 2.77 3.97 0.72
CA ALA A 76 4.12 4.27 1.15
C ALA A 76 4.12 4.95 2.52
N PRO A 77 5.27 5.00 3.23
CA PRO A 77 5.44 5.81 4.42
C PRO A 77 4.97 7.24 4.19
N ARG A 78 4.21 7.77 5.14
CA ARG A 78 3.74 9.14 5.11
C ARG A 78 4.93 10.09 5.19
N ALA A 79 4.95 11.11 4.33
CA ALA A 79 5.89 12.20 4.47
C ALA A 79 5.59 13.02 5.74
N PRO A 80 6.61 13.38 6.52
CA PRO A 80 8.03 13.17 6.21
C PRO A 80 8.56 11.80 6.66
N CYS A 81 9.36 11.14 5.81
CA CYS A 81 10.08 9.93 6.22
C CYS A 81 11.51 10.31 6.62
N LEU A 82 11.88 9.93 7.84
CA LEU A 82 13.21 10.14 8.40
C LEU A 82 14.10 8.90 8.35
N SER A 83 13.58 7.78 7.81
CA SER A 83 14.38 6.60 7.55
C SER A 83 15.11 6.69 6.21
N LEU A 84 16.26 6.03 6.11
CA LEU A 84 16.89 5.74 4.82
C LEU A 84 16.12 4.66 4.06
N ASP A 85 15.40 3.81 4.79
CA ASP A 85 14.55 2.78 4.24
C ASP A 85 13.19 3.34 3.85
N TYR A 86 12.77 2.98 2.64
CA TYR A 86 11.49 3.40 2.09
C TYR A 86 10.78 2.18 1.49
N SER A 87 9.60 1.87 2.02
CA SER A 87 8.84 0.70 1.60
C SER A 87 7.64 1.11 0.75
N LEU A 88 7.46 0.45 -0.39
CA LEU A 88 6.28 0.60 -1.25
C LEU A 88 5.46 -0.67 -1.16
N ARG A 89 4.23 -0.57 -0.66
CA ARG A 89 3.33 -1.72 -0.45
C ARG A 89 2.19 -1.67 -1.45
N ILE A 90 2.05 -2.73 -2.24
CA ILE A 90 1.01 -2.84 -3.27
C ILE A 90 0.04 -3.93 -2.87
N TYR A 91 -1.18 -3.53 -2.53
CA TYR A 91 -2.26 -4.44 -2.19
C TYR A 91 -3.07 -4.82 -3.41
N CYS A 92 -3.44 -6.10 -3.49
CA CYS A 92 -4.32 -6.66 -4.50
C CYS A 92 -5.64 -7.05 -3.84
N ILE A 93 -6.70 -6.28 -4.10
CA ILE A 93 -8.01 -6.42 -3.46
C ILE A 93 -9.02 -6.90 -4.49
N HIS A 94 -9.85 -7.88 -4.17
CA HIS A 94 -10.94 -8.29 -5.07
C HIS A 94 -12.00 -7.19 -5.16
N ASP A 95 -12.34 -6.80 -6.39
CA ASP A 95 -13.36 -5.78 -6.65
C ASP A 95 -14.77 -6.36 -6.49
N THR A 96 -15.23 -6.37 -5.24
CA THR A 96 -16.59 -6.74 -4.85
C THR A 96 -17.29 -5.49 -4.30
N PRO A 97 -18.63 -5.48 -4.14
CA PRO A 97 -19.32 -4.44 -3.37
C PRO A 97 -18.79 -4.22 -1.93
N HIS A 98 -18.04 -5.18 -1.36
CA HIS A 98 -17.38 -5.04 -0.05
C HIS A 98 -15.90 -4.64 -0.14
N ALA A 99 -15.38 -4.42 -1.36
CA ALA A 99 -14.01 -3.97 -1.57
C ALA A 99 -13.72 -2.67 -0.82
N PHE A 100 -14.71 -1.78 -0.68
CA PHE A 100 -14.58 -0.57 0.13
C PHE A 100 -14.31 -0.88 1.60
N LYS A 101 -14.97 -1.89 2.18
CA LYS A 101 -14.72 -2.30 3.57
C LYS A 101 -13.30 -2.88 3.72
N VAL A 102 -12.90 -3.77 2.81
CA VAL A 102 -11.54 -4.35 2.82
C VAL A 102 -10.49 -3.25 2.62
N LEU A 103 -10.73 -2.30 1.72
CA LEU A 103 -9.86 -1.16 1.51
C LEU A 103 -9.78 -0.27 2.76
N LEU A 104 -10.89 -0.06 3.48
CA LEU A 104 -10.90 0.68 4.74
C LEU A 104 -10.07 -0.04 5.82
N GLU A 105 -10.19 -1.36 5.93
CA GLU A 105 -9.35 -2.18 6.82
C GLU A 105 -7.86 -2.06 6.45
N VAL A 106 -7.53 -2.07 5.16
CA VAL A 106 -6.16 -1.84 4.67
C VAL A 106 -5.70 -0.41 4.96
N LEU A 107 -6.55 0.60 4.78
CA LEU A 107 -6.25 1.99 5.08
C LEU A 107 -5.97 2.20 6.57
N ASP A 108 -6.72 1.55 7.45
CA ASP A 108 -6.54 1.63 8.90
C ASP A 108 -5.28 0.87 9.34
N LEU A 109 -5.03 -0.31 8.76
CA LEU A 109 -3.77 -1.04 8.94
C LEU A 109 -2.57 -0.19 8.52
N GLU A 110 -2.57 0.34 7.30
CA GLU A 110 -1.48 1.18 6.79
C GLU A 110 -1.30 2.42 7.62
N ARG A 111 -2.38 3.07 8.06
CA ARG A 111 -2.31 4.21 8.98
C ARG A 111 -1.62 3.86 10.29
N SER A 112 -1.90 2.67 10.85
CA SER A 112 -1.23 2.17 12.07
C SER A 112 0.27 1.90 11.84
N LEU A 113 0.66 1.59 10.60
CA LEU A 113 2.04 1.39 10.16
C LEU A 113 2.70 2.67 9.60
N GLY A 114 2.09 3.85 9.80
CA GLY A 114 2.60 5.12 9.30
C GLY A 114 2.48 5.32 7.78
N GLY A 115 1.75 4.44 7.09
CA GLY A 115 1.52 4.47 5.65
C GLY A 115 0.42 5.44 5.20
N VAL A 116 0.45 5.78 3.92
CA VAL A 116 -0.57 6.58 3.24
C VAL A 116 -0.80 6.04 1.83
N LEU A 117 -2.06 6.09 1.38
CA LEU A 117 -2.42 5.79 0.01
C LEU A 117 -1.89 6.89 -0.92
N LEU A 118 -1.16 6.51 -1.96
CA LEU A 118 -0.48 7.47 -2.84
C LEU A 118 -1.34 7.95 -4.01
N GLU A 119 -2.14 7.04 -4.59
CA GLU A 119 -3.03 7.29 -5.73
C GLU A 119 -4.33 6.51 -5.51
N ASP A 120 -5.40 6.88 -6.24
CA ASP A 120 -6.63 6.08 -6.25
C ASP A 120 -6.35 4.65 -6.74
N PRO A 121 -7.00 3.62 -6.15
CA PRO A 121 -6.79 2.24 -6.56
C PRO A 121 -7.08 2.02 -8.05
N LYS A 122 -6.21 1.27 -8.72
CA LYS A 122 -6.33 1.01 -10.17
C LYS A 122 -7.02 -0.33 -10.43
N PRO A 123 -8.07 -0.36 -11.29
CA PRO A 123 -8.74 -1.60 -11.64
C PRO A 123 -7.86 -2.48 -12.54
N MET A 124 -7.94 -3.79 -12.40
CA MET A 124 -7.23 -4.74 -13.26
C MET A 124 -8.04 -6.04 -13.40
N LEU A 125 -8.08 -6.62 -14.61
CA LEU A 125 -8.65 -7.96 -14.82
C LEU A 125 -7.61 -9.04 -14.56
N PHE A 126 -8.03 -10.09 -13.87
CA PHE A 126 -7.22 -11.27 -13.56
C PHE A 126 -7.91 -12.52 -14.10
N LYS A 127 -7.27 -13.20 -15.05
CA LYS A 127 -7.82 -14.33 -15.82
C LYS A 127 -7.51 -15.66 -15.15
N ASP A 128 -8.39 -16.64 -15.33
CA ASP A 128 -8.14 -18.06 -15.03
C ASP A 128 -7.16 -18.69 -16.03
N SER A 129 -5.93 -18.18 -16.08
CA SER A 129 -4.88 -18.63 -16.98
C SER A 129 -3.79 -19.43 -16.28
N TYR A 130 -3.94 -19.70 -14.98
CA TYR A 130 -2.92 -20.33 -14.12
C TYR A 130 -1.61 -19.54 -13.98
N HIS A 131 -1.53 -18.34 -14.57
CA HIS A 131 -0.37 -17.49 -14.53
C HIS A 131 -0.37 -16.57 -13.30
N ASN A 132 0.80 -16.44 -12.67
CA ASN A 132 1.02 -15.60 -11.51
C ASN A 132 0.85 -14.11 -11.82
N LEU A 133 0.56 -13.33 -10.77
CA LEU A 133 0.71 -11.88 -10.81
C LEU A 133 2.17 -11.52 -10.57
N ARG A 134 2.75 -10.72 -11.44
CA ARG A 134 4.13 -10.25 -11.37
C ARG A 134 4.16 -8.75 -11.09
N LEU A 135 4.91 -8.36 -10.08
CA LEU A 135 5.12 -6.97 -9.69
C LEU A 135 6.59 -6.62 -9.89
N SER A 136 6.88 -5.47 -10.46
CA SER A 136 8.24 -4.98 -10.66
C SER A 136 8.34 -3.47 -10.52
N ILE A 137 9.51 -2.99 -10.12
CA ILE A 137 9.85 -1.58 -10.04
C ILE A 137 10.88 -1.22 -11.10
N HIS A 138 10.69 -0.09 -11.76
CA HIS A 138 11.47 0.40 -12.88
C HIS A 138 11.83 1.87 -12.70
N ASP A 139 12.78 2.34 -13.50
CA ASP A 139 13.19 3.75 -13.57
C ASP A 139 13.62 4.32 -12.20
N ILE A 140 14.20 3.50 -11.34
CA ILE A 140 14.74 3.95 -10.05
C ILE A 140 15.97 4.85 -10.33
N PRO A 141 16.06 6.06 -9.74
CA PRO A 141 17.22 6.93 -9.86
C PRO A 141 18.42 6.36 -9.07
N HIS A 142 19.15 5.45 -9.72
CA HIS A 142 20.24 4.68 -9.11
C HIS A 142 21.42 5.50 -8.57
N THR A 143 21.50 6.79 -8.87
CA THR A 143 22.49 7.69 -8.27
C THR A 143 22.26 7.92 -6.78
N HIS A 144 21.00 7.86 -6.34
CA HIS A 144 20.59 8.20 -4.98
C HIS A 144 19.71 7.16 -4.33
N TRP A 145 19.19 6.20 -5.09
CA TRP A 145 18.28 5.16 -4.61
C TRP A 145 18.75 3.76 -5.02
N ARG A 146 18.63 2.80 -4.11
CA ARG A 146 18.86 1.38 -4.38
C ARG A 146 17.64 0.56 -4.00
N SER A 147 17.33 -0.45 -4.81
CA SER A 147 16.37 -1.48 -4.43
C SER A 147 17.08 -2.53 -3.58
N LYS A 148 16.48 -2.90 -2.44
CA LYS A 148 16.96 -4.03 -1.62
C LYS A 148 16.54 -5.39 -2.20
N LEU A 149 15.62 -5.40 -3.16
CA LEU A 149 15.19 -6.63 -3.82
C LEU A 149 16.30 -7.13 -4.74
N LEU A 150 16.81 -8.34 -4.45
CA LEU A 150 17.81 -9.02 -5.29
C LEU A 150 17.21 -9.49 -6.63
N ALA A 151 15.94 -9.85 -6.64
CA ALA A 151 15.20 -10.25 -7.83
C ALA A 151 14.75 -9.02 -8.65
N LYS A 152 14.51 -9.21 -9.96
CA LYS A 152 13.98 -8.14 -10.82
C LYS A 152 12.49 -7.86 -10.60
N TYR A 153 11.78 -8.81 -10.00
CA TYR A 153 10.35 -8.77 -9.77
C TYR A 153 9.96 -9.68 -8.61
N GLN A 154 8.77 -9.48 -8.07
CA GLN A 154 8.11 -10.35 -7.12
C GLN A 154 6.89 -10.99 -7.80
N GLU A 155 6.45 -12.15 -7.31
CA GLU A 155 5.25 -12.81 -7.80
C GLU A 155 4.30 -13.18 -6.67
N ILE A 156 3.01 -12.99 -6.92
CA ILE A 156 1.94 -13.57 -6.11
C ILE A 156 1.41 -14.79 -6.88
N PRO A 157 1.47 -16.00 -6.30
CA PRO A 157 0.97 -17.21 -6.94
C PRO A 157 -0.48 -17.09 -7.39
N PHE A 158 -0.78 -17.63 -8.57
CA PHE A 158 -2.13 -17.59 -9.15
C PHE A 158 -3.23 -17.98 -8.17
N TYR A 159 -3.09 -19.12 -7.49
CA TYR A 159 -4.12 -19.64 -6.60
C TYR A 159 -4.37 -18.79 -5.35
N HIS A 160 -3.40 -17.99 -4.90
CA HIS A 160 -3.62 -17.07 -3.78
C HIS A 160 -4.62 -15.97 -4.16
N ILE A 161 -4.54 -15.49 -5.41
CA ILE A 161 -5.45 -14.48 -5.95
C ILE A 161 -6.77 -15.13 -6.38
N TRP A 162 -6.70 -16.25 -7.11
CA TRP A 162 -7.87 -16.87 -7.71
C TRP A 162 -8.83 -17.44 -6.68
N SER A 163 -8.35 -18.13 -5.64
CA SER A 163 -9.24 -18.79 -4.67
C SER A 163 -9.93 -17.81 -3.70
N GLY A 164 -9.45 -16.55 -3.64
CA GLY A 164 -9.87 -15.57 -2.65
C GLY A 164 -9.17 -15.80 -1.30
N SER A 165 -8.50 -14.78 -0.80
CA SER A 165 -7.83 -14.79 0.50
C SER A 165 -8.68 -14.07 1.54
N GLN A 166 -8.69 -14.57 2.78
CA GLN A 166 -9.29 -13.86 3.92
C GLN A 166 -8.47 -12.64 4.35
N ARG A 167 -7.18 -12.60 3.95
CA ARG A 167 -6.26 -11.50 4.26
C ARG A 167 -5.91 -10.69 3.01
N PRO A 168 -5.70 -9.38 3.14
CA PRO A 168 -5.32 -8.54 2.01
C PRO A 168 -3.92 -8.92 1.50
N LEU A 169 -3.86 -9.41 0.26
CA LEU A 169 -2.63 -9.83 -0.41
C LEU A 169 -1.83 -8.59 -0.82
N HIS A 170 -0.52 -8.60 -0.57
CA HIS A 170 0.36 -7.51 -0.99
C HIS A 170 1.77 -7.99 -1.30
N CYS A 171 2.52 -7.17 -2.03
CA CYS A 171 3.98 -7.23 -2.09
C CYS A 171 4.58 -5.92 -1.62
N THR A 172 5.80 -6.01 -1.09
CA THR A 172 6.56 -4.87 -0.58
C THR A 172 7.85 -4.71 -1.35
N PHE A 173 8.09 -3.54 -1.95
CA PHE A 173 9.40 -3.17 -2.47
C PHE A 173 10.10 -2.30 -1.45
N SER A 174 11.21 -2.79 -0.91
CA SER A 174 12.07 -2.03 -0.02
C SER A 174 13.15 -1.33 -0.84
N LEU A 175 13.16 -0.01 -0.75
CA LEU A 175 14.16 0.87 -1.32
C LEU A 175 14.99 1.47 -0.20
N GLU A 176 16.17 1.95 -0.55
CA GLU A 176 17.03 2.69 0.34
C GLU A 176 17.62 3.88 -0.39
N ARG A 177 17.57 5.06 0.23
CA ARG A 177 18.19 6.27 -0.29
C ARG A 177 19.59 6.44 0.26
N GLY A 178 20.44 7.13 -0.50
CA GLY A 178 21.85 7.33 -0.16
C GLY A 178 22.10 8.32 0.98
N SER A 179 21.14 9.20 1.29
CA SER A 179 21.16 10.10 2.44
C SER A 179 19.78 10.70 2.69
N LEU A 180 19.61 11.39 3.81
CA LEU A 180 18.38 12.12 4.13
C LEU A 180 18.12 13.27 3.14
N ALA A 181 19.11 14.01 2.61
CA ALA A 181 18.84 15.04 1.58
C ALA A 181 18.12 14.54 0.33
N VAL A 182 18.18 13.24 0.05
CA VAL A 182 17.45 12.66 -1.07
C VAL A 182 15.97 12.61 -0.68
N SER A 183 15.24 13.65 -1.06
CA SER A 183 13.81 13.78 -0.77
C SER A 183 12.92 13.25 -1.89
N GLN A 184 13.37 13.33 -3.14
CA GLN A 184 12.56 12.94 -4.30
C GLN A 184 12.75 11.46 -4.64
N LEU A 185 11.64 10.76 -4.85
CA LEU A 185 11.60 9.45 -5.48
C LEU A 185 10.68 9.50 -6.71
N THR A 186 11.27 9.18 -7.86
CA THR A 186 10.54 8.97 -9.11
C THR A 186 10.78 7.54 -9.58
N CYS A 187 9.73 6.76 -9.78
CA CYS A 187 9.85 5.40 -10.30
C CYS A 187 8.54 4.92 -10.92
N LYS A 188 8.59 3.80 -11.66
CA LYS A 188 7.39 3.14 -12.16
C LYS A 188 7.21 1.78 -11.52
N ILE A 189 6.01 1.49 -11.02
CA ILE A 189 5.66 0.16 -10.51
C ILE A 189 4.71 -0.48 -11.51
N CYS A 190 5.10 -1.63 -12.03
CA CYS A 190 4.29 -2.43 -12.96
C CYS A 190 3.69 -3.62 -12.19
N VAL A 191 2.38 -3.79 -12.31
CA VAL A 191 1.64 -4.93 -11.75
C VAL A 191 0.92 -5.59 -12.90
N ARG A 192 1.26 -6.83 -13.22
CA ARG A 192 0.67 -7.51 -14.39
C ARG A 192 0.53 -9.00 -14.17
N GLN A 193 -0.50 -9.60 -14.75
CA GLN A 193 -0.56 -11.05 -14.86
C GLN A 193 0.40 -11.50 -15.96
N VAL A 194 1.12 -12.60 -15.75
CA VAL A 194 1.94 -13.17 -16.83
C VAL A 194 1.01 -13.57 -17.98
N GLU A 195 1.31 -13.10 -19.20
CA GLU A 195 0.46 -13.27 -20.39
C GLU A 195 -0.97 -12.69 -20.26
N GLY A 196 -1.18 -11.74 -19.35
CA GLY A 196 -2.47 -11.09 -19.12
C GLY A 196 -2.37 -9.56 -19.07
N GLU A 197 -3.39 -8.95 -18.47
CA GLU A 197 -3.43 -7.49 -18.28
C GLU A 197 -2.40 -6.99 -17.27
N GLY A 198 -2.18 -5.68 -17.27
CA GLY A 198 -1.38 -5.02 -16.25
C GLY A 198 -1.68 -3.54 -16.10
N GLN A 199 -1.24 -3.00 -14.98
CA GLN A 199 -1.36 -1.61 -14.58
C GLN A 199 0.02 -1.04 -14.23
N ILE A 200 0.15 0.28 -14.39
CA ILE A 200 1.37 1.02 -14.06
C ILE A 200 1.02 2.16 -13.11
N PHE A 201 1.75 2.23 -11.99
CA PHE A 201 1.81 3.41 -11.12
C PHE A 201 3.02 4.24 -11.52
N GLN A 202 2.82 5.53 -11.74
CA GLN A 202 3.89 6.49 -12.03
C GLN A 202 4.10 7.32 -10.77
N LEU A 203 5.11 6.95 -9.99
CA LEU A 203 5.36 7.60 -8.72
C LEU A 203 6.23 8.84 -8.92
N HIS A 204 5.79 9.94 -8.34
CA HIS A 204 6.58 11.15 -8.12
C HIS A 204 6.26 11.65 -6.72
N THR A 205 7.14 11.39 -5.76
CA THR A 205 6.89 11.72 -4.35
C THR A 205 8.07 12.46 -3.75
N ASP A 206 7.76 13.55 -3.04
CA ASP A 206 8.69 14.20 -2.12
C ASP A 206 8.47 13.64 -0.71
N ILE A 207 9.49 12.94 -0.22
CA ILE A 207 9.50 12.19 1.03
C ILE A 207 9.87 13.10 2.22
N GLN A 208 10.40 14.31 1.97
CA GLN A 208 10.77 15.28 3.01
C GLN A 208 9.98 16.59 2.97
N GLU A 209 9.10 16.78 1.99
CA GLU A 209 8.44 18.05 1.65
C GLU A 209 7.95 18.85 2.87
N LYS A 210 7.44 18.16 3.91
CA LYS A 210 6.92 18.81 5.11
C LYS A 210 7.97 19.31 6.10
N ILE A 211 9.15 18.70 6.21
CA ILE A 211 10.18 19.16 7.17
C ILE A 211 10.92 20.36 6.60
N CYS A 212 11.46 20.23 5.39
CA CYS A 212 12.20 21.31 4.75
C CYS A 212 11.27 22.50 4.48
N ALA A 213 10.07 22.31 3.92
CA ALA A 213 9.15 23.43 3.72
C ALA A 213 8.68 24.05 5.06
N SER A 214 8.52 23.26 6.13
CA SER A 214 8.13 23.80 7.43
C SER A 214 9.25 24.54 8.14
N LEU A 215 10.51 24.16 7.96
CA LEU A 215 11.64 24.67 8.74
C LEU A 215 12.52 25.63 7.94
N ASP A 216 12.52 25.59 6.61
CA ASP A 216 13.23 26.56 5.76
C ASP A 216 12.54 27.93 5.76
N ALA A 217 11.22 27.96 5.94
CA ALA A 217 10.46 29.20 6.06
C ALA A 217 10.82 29.92 7.39
N PRO A 218 11.11 31.24 7.36
CA PRO A 218 11.41 31.98 8.58
C PRO A 218 10.23 31.96 9.55
N SER A 219 10.44 31.42 10.75
CA SER A 219 9.39 31.39 11.77
C SER A 219 9.47 32.63 12.66
N ALA A 220 8.36 33.35 12.82
CA ALA A 220 8.27 34.49 13.74
C ALA A 220 8.51 34.09 15.22
N ARG A 221 8.35 32.81 15.54
CA ARG A 221 8.63 32.23 16.86
C ARG A 221 10.03 31.62 16.97
N GLY A 222 10.83 31.64 15.89
CA GLY A 222 12.15 31.01 15.83
C GLY A 222 12.13 29.49 15.74
N CYS A 223 10.95 28.85 15.60
CA CYS A 223 10.79 27.43 15.37
C CYS A 223 11.07 27.06 13.89
N ASP A 224 12.28 27.34 13.44
CA ASP A 224 12.77 27.06 12.09
C ASP A 224 14.10 26.28 12.16
N TRP A 225 14.74 26.08 11.01
CA TRP A 225 16.00 25.35 10.88
C TRP A 225 17.11 25.81 11.83
N ARG A 226 17.08 27.08 12.28
CA ARG A 226 18.09 27.63 13.21
C ARG A 226 17.96 27.05 14.61
N LEU A 227 16.72 26.84 15.07
CA LEU A 227 16.47 26.20 16.35
C LEU A 227 16.78 24.70 16.28
N LEU A 228 16.45 24.05 15.17
CA LEU A 228 16.84 22.66 14.94
C LEU A 228 18.37 22.52 14.96
N ALA A 229 19.10 23.39 14.27
CA ALA A 229 20.57 23.38 14.26
C ALA A 229 21.16 23.56 15.66
N ARG A 230 20.59 24.42 16.50
CA ARG A 230 21.04 24.59 17.90
C ARG A 230 20.76 23.35 18.74
N SER A 231 19.58 22.77 18.59
CA SER A 231 19.15 21.58 19.33
C SER A 231 20.02 20.36 19.00
N LEU A 232 20.47 20.27 17.74
CA LEU A 232 21.39 19.24 17.27
C LEU A 232 22.89 19.60 17.45
N GLY A 233 23.22 20.76 18.05
CA GLY A 233 24.61 21.16 18.32
C GLY A 233 25.43 21.68 17.12
N PHE A 234 24.75 22.13 16.06
CA PHE A 234 25.34 22.66 14.82
C PHE A 234 25.25 24.19 14.69
N ASP A 235 25.12 24.92 15.81
CA ASP A 235 24.99 26.38 15.87
C ASP A 235 26.13 27.14 15.17
N ARG A 236 27.35 26.60 15.20
CA ARG A 236 28.52 27.19 14.55
C ARG A 236 28.42 27.27 13.02
N TYR A 237 27.54 26.47 12.42
CA TYR A 237 27.36 26.36 10.97
C TYR A 237 26.15 27.16 10.46
N LEU A 238 25.44 27.90 11.32
CA LEU A 238 24.24 28.65 10.94
C LEU A 238 24.44 29.57 9.72
N ASN A 239 25.55 30.32 9.70
CA ASN A 239 25.85 31.22 8.58
C ASN A 239 26.06 30.47 7.26
N TYR A 240 26.61 29.25 7.32
CA TYR A 240 26.78 28.41 6.14
C TYR A 240 25.44 27.90 5.62
N PHE A 241 24.59 27.35 6.50
CA PHE A 241 23.27 26.84 6.11
C PHE A 241 22.38 27.93 5.49
N ALA A 242 22.44 29.17 6.01
CA ALA A 242 21.67 30.29 5.47
C ALA A 242 21.99 30.63 4.00
N THR A 243 23.13 30.19 3.47
CA THR A 243 23.51 30.39 2.05
C THR A 243 22.92 29.33 1.11
N LYS A 244 22.26 28.31 1.66
CA LYS A 244 21.78 27.15 0.90
C LYS A 244 20.32 27.34 0.48
N PRO A 245 19.91 26.75 -0.65
CA PRO A 245 18.52 26.81 -1.10
C PRO A 245 17.56 26.12 -0.12
N SER A 246 18.02 25.06 0.58
CA SER A 246 17.33 24.46 1.71
C SER A 246 18.32 24.34 2.88
N PRO A 247 18.31 25.28 3.84
CA PRO A 247 19.12 25.21 5.06
C PRO A 247 18.84 23.93 5.88
N THR A 248 17.57 23.52 5.97
CA THR A 248 17.15 22.32 6.70
C THR A 248 17.70 21.05 6.08
N GLY A 249 17.65 20.91 4.75
CA GLY A 249 18.19 19.73 4.07
C GLY A 249 19.68 19.52 4.34
N VAL A 250 20.48 20.60 4.24
CA VAL A 250 21.93 20.55 4.48
C VAL A 250 22.27 20.31 5.96
N LEU A 251 21.43 20.78 6.89
CA LEU A 251 21.56 20.47 8.30
C LEU A 251 21.33 18.97 8.56
N LEU A 252 20.30 18.37 7.95
CA LEU A 252 20.01 16.95 8.09
C LEU A 252 21.14 16.07 7.52
N ASP A 253 21.75 16.48 6.41
CA ASP A 253 22.94 15.81 5.84
C ASP A 253 24.12 15.83 6.80
N LEU A 254 24.40 16.99 7.43
CA LEU A 254 25.49 17.11 8.38
C LEU A 254 25.23 16.27 9.62
N TRP A 255 23.99 16.31 10.13
CA TRP A 255 23.57 15.50 11.26
C TRP A 255 23.78 14.01 10.97
N GLU A 256 23.35 13.53 9.80
CA GLU A 256 23.54 12.14 9.38
C GLU A 256 25.03 11.76 9.27
N ALA A 257 25.84 12.61 8.63
CA ALA A 257 27.27 12.36 8.48
C ALA A 257 28.00 12.25 9.83
N CYS A 258 27.50 12.91 10.87
CA CYS A 258 28.04 12.84 12.23
C CYS A 258 27.58 11.59 13.03
N HIS A 259 26.52 10.89 12.61
CA HIS A 259 25.89 9.81 13.39
C HIS A 259 25.88 8.46 12.62
N GLN A 260 27.02 8.07 12.03
CA GLN A 260 27.14 6.86 11.20
C GLN A 260 26.77 5.55 11.93
N ALA A 261 26.07 4.68 11.20
CA ALA A 261 25.76 3.26 11.46
C ALA A 261 24.63 2.92 12.45
N ASP A 262 24.23 3.85 13.31
CA ASP A 262 22.99 3.75 14.07
C ASP A 262 22.49 5.19 14.16
N ALA A 263 21.74 5.61 13.14
CA ALA A 263 21.20 6.96 13.12
C ALA A 263 20.40 7.09 14.41
N ASP A 264 20.89 7.91 15.36
CA ASP A 264 20.20 8.19 16.61
C ASP A 264 18.99 9.06 16.28
N LEU A 265 18.05 8.47 15.55
CA LEU A 265 16.79 9.00 15.11
C LEU A 265 16.05 9.55 16.33
N VAL A 266 16.31 9.03 17.52
CA VAL A 266 15.81 9.58 18.78
C VAL A 266 16.29 11.02 19.00
N SER A 267 17.57 11.36 18.78
CA SER A 267 18.06 12.74 18.93
C SER A 267 17.37 13.74 17.99
N LEU A 268 17.18 13.37 16.71
CA LEU A 268 16.44 14.19 15.75
C LEU A 268 14.95 14.23 16.08
N ALA A 269 14.40 13.10 16.55
CA ALA A 269 13.01 12.99 16.95
C ALA A 269 12.69 13.92 18.11
N THR A 270 13.47 13.81 19.19
CA THR A 270 13.35 14.62 20.39
C THR A 270 13.51 16.10 20.08
N ALA A 271 14.47 16.48 19.25
CA ALA A 271 14.64 17.88 18.84
C ALA A 271 13.40 18.43 18.11
N LEU A 272 12.79 17.65 17.21
CA LEU A 272 11.56 18.05 16.52
C LEU A 272 10.35 18.11 17.46
N GLU A 273 10.31 17.25 18.49
CA GLU A 273 9.22 17.21 19.47
C GLU A 273 9.26 18.42 20.39
N GLU A 274 10.45 18.76 20.89
CA GLU A 274 10.70 19.96 21.70
C GLU A 274 10.39 21.25 20.94
N MET A 275 10.56 21.24 19.61
CA MET A 275 10.17 22.35 18.74
C MET A 275 8.66 22.45 18.50
N GLY A 276 7.85 21.53 19.04
CA GLY A 276 6.40 21.47 18.84
C GLY A 276 6.00 21.06 17.43
N LYS A 277 6.88 20.31 16.73
CA LYS A 277 6.66 19.76 15.39
C LYS A 277 6.30 18.27 15.44
N SER A 278 5.48 17.87 16.42
CA SER A 278 5.07 16.48 16.65
C SER A 278 4.32 15.85 15.47
N GLU A 279 3.72 16.65 14.58
CA GLU A 279 3.11 16.19 13.32
C GLU A 279 4.13 15.57 12.34
N VAL A 280 5.41 15.85 12.51
CA VAL A 280 6.54 15.33 11.72
C VAL A 280 7.05 13.97 12.24
N LEU A 281 6.70 13.60 13.47
CA LEU A 281 7.36 12.53 14.25
C LEU A 281 6.72 11.15 14.19
N VAL A 282 5.54 11.03 13.58
CA VAL A 282 4.70 9.80 13.60
C VAL A 282 5.33 8.61 12.84
N VAL A 283 6.53 8.75 12.29
CA VAL A 283 7.15 7.78 11.36
C VAL A 283 8.42 7.14 11.95
N MET A 284 8.83 7.46 13.18
CA MET A 284 10.14 7.04 13.73
C MET A 284 10.11 5.77 14.60
N THR A 285 8.94 5.24 14.98
CA THR A 285 8.85 4.08 15.89
C THR A 285 8.21 2.87 15.22
N THR A 286 8.88 2.26 14.24
CA THR A 286 8.66 0.84 13.92
C THR A 286 9.98 0.21 13.49
N ASP A 287 10.88 0.00 14.45
CA ASP A 287 11.93 -1.01 14.32
C ASP A 287 11.86 -1.96 15.52
N GLY A 288 11.79 -3.26 15.21
CA GLY A 288 12.14 -4.35 16.12
C GLY A 288 11.08 -4.79 17.14
N ASP A 289 10.14 -5.65 16.72
CA ASP A 289 9.89 -6.96 17.36
C ASP A 289 8.66 -7.63 16.73
N CYS A 290 8.91 -8.63 15.88
CA CYS A 290 8.17 -9.90 15.72
C CYS A 290 8.88 -10.77 14.66
#